data_AF-A0A3A8GXA0-F1
#
_entry.id   AF-A0A3A8GXA0-F1
#
_cell.length_a   1.000
_cell.length_b   1.000
_cell.length_c   1.000
_cell.angle_alpha   90.00
_cell.angle_beta   90.00
_cell.angle_gamma   90.00
#
_symmetry.space_group_name_H-M   'P 1'
#
loop_
_entity.id
_entity.type
_entity.pdbx_description
1 polymer ?
#
loop_
_entity_poly.entity_id
_entity_poly.type
_entity_poly.pdbx_seq_one_letter_code
_entity_poly.pdbx_strand_id
1 'polypeptide(L)'
;MNAVLVSLTLALSLATGQFAPQQAASDPLAPAQEARVQQLAKKLRCAVCQGLSVADSPSSMARAQLDKVRELVSDGKTDTEIVDYFVARYGEWVLLEPRAEGFNWFVWLGPVALVLGGLFVILKQRQPLPEGAAPAEAAPVPSPSTPAPSTDDADPYLQAVRRELER
;
A
#
# COMPACT_ATOMS: atom_id res chain seq x y z
N MET A 1 18.31 -32.25 -38.35
CA MET A 1 17.56 -31.39 -39.30
C MET A 1 16.68 -30.37 -38.59
N ASN A 2 15.89 -30.75 -37.56
CA ASN A 2 15.02 -29.83 -36.84
C ASN A 2 15.75 -28.72 -36.05
N ALA A 3 16.94 -28.98 -35.50
CA ALA A 3 17.69 -27.98 -34.73
C ALA A 3 18.16 -26.79 -35.60
N VAL A 4 18.56 -27.04 -36.86
CA VAL A 4 18.99 -25.98 -37.80
C VAL A 4 17.79 -25.14 -38.23
N LEU A 5 16.64 -25.78 -38.45
CA LEU A 5 15.38 -25.09 -38.79
C LEU A 5 14.90 -24.18 -37.65
N VAL A 6 14.98 -24.63 -36.38
CA VAL A 6 14.60 -23.83 -35.21
C VAL A 6 15.56 -22.65 -34.99
N SER A 7 16.87 -22.85 -35.19
CA SER A 7 17.83 -21.75 -35.10
C SER A 7 17.64 -20.71 -36.20
N LEU A 8 17.28 -21.14 -37.42
CA LEU A 8 17.05 -20.25 -38.55
C LEU A 8 15.76 -19.43 -38.39
N THR A 9 14.69 -20.03 -37.85
CA THR A 9 13.45 -19.30 -37.56
C THR A 9 13.61 -18.31 -36.40
N LEU A 10 14.38 -18.68 -35.37
CA LEU A 10 14.65 -17.76 -34.25
C LEU A 10 15.48 -16.56 -34.70
N ALA A 11 16.53 -16.78 -35.50
CA ALA A 11 17.34 -15.70 -36.07
C ALA A 11 16.51 -14.77 -36.98
N LEU A 12 15.60 -15.32 -37.78
CA LEU A 12 14.76 -14.52 -38.69
C LEU A 12 13.69 -13.70 -37.92
N SER A 13 13.26 -14.19 -36.75
CA SER A 13 12.32 -13.48 -35.87
C SER A 13 12.96 -12.27 -35.19
N LEU A 14 14.24 -12.37 -34.80
CA LEU A 14 14.97 -11.23 -34.22
C LEU A 14 15.27 -10.14 -35.26
N ALA A 15 15.47 -10.50 -36.53
CA ALA A 15 15.77 -9.55 -37.60
C ALA A 15 14.57 -8.71 -38.05
N THR A 16 13.34 -9.12 -37.73
CA THR A 16 12.09 -8.42 -38.11
C THR A 16 11.46 -7.66 -36.95
N GLY A 17 12.19 -7.46 -35.85
CA GLY A 17 11.78 -6.58 -34.76
C GLY A 17 11.52 -5.16 -35.27
N GLN A 18 10.27 -4.88 -35.65
CA GLN A 18 9.81 -3.57 -36.07
C GLN A 18 9.83 -2.66 -34.84
N PHE A 19 10.95 -1.96 -34.64
CA PHE A 19 10.96 -0.74 -33.84
C PHE A 19 10.14 0.30 -34.59
N ALA A 20 8.82 0.28 -34.37
CA ALA A 20 7.97 1.39 -34.79
C ALA A 20 8.51 2.66 -34.10
N PRO A 21 8.79 3.74 -34.84
CA PRO A 21 9.19 4.99 -34.22
C PRO A 21 8.04 5.43 -33.30
N GLN A 22 8.35 5.64 -32.02
CA GLN A 22 7.43 6.35 -31.13
C GLN A 22 7.20 7.72 -31.75
N GLN A 23 5.97 7.96 -32.24
CA GLN A 23 5.59 9.28 -32.73
C GLN A 23 5.95 10.31 -31.65
N ALA A 24 6.79 11.27 -32.05
CA ALA A 24 7.22 12.35 -31.21
C ALA A 24 6.01 13.16 -30.75
N ALA A 25 6.08 13.64 -29.51
CA ALA A 25 5.02 14.37 -28.83
C ALA A 25 4.42 15.50 -29.68
N SER A 26 3.11 15.70 -29.47
CA SER A 26 2.33 16.90 -29.77
C SER A 26 3.08 18.20 -29.42
N ASP A 27 2.73 19.31 -30.10
CA ASP A 27 3.38 20.62 -29.93
C ASP A 27 3.58 20.98 -28.44
N PRO A 28 4.77 21.47 -28.05
CA PRO A 28 5.09 21.69 -26.65
C PRO A 28 4.20 22.80 -26.05
N LEU A 29 3.44 22.47 -24.99
CA LEU A 29 2.66 23.47 -24.26
C LEU A 29 3.58 24.32 -23.36
N ALA A 30 3.05 25.43 -22.83
CA ALA A 30 3.75 26.23 -21.83
C ALA A 30 4.12 25.37 -20.60
N PRO A 31 5.25 25.61 -19.91
CA PRO A 31 5.71 24.75 -18.80
C PRO A 31 4.67 24.51 -17.70
N ALA A 32 3.87 25.53 -17.38
CA ALA A 32 2.78 25.42 -16.40
C ALA A 32 1.65 24.50 -16.88
N GLN A 33 1.33 24.52 -18.18
CA GLN A 33 0.32 23.65 -18.77
C GLN A 33 0.81 22.21 -18.87
N GLU A 34 2.07 21.98 -19.24
CA GLU A 34 2.66 20.62 -19.20
C GLU A 34 2.66 20.05 -17.78
N ALA A 35 3.02 20.85 -16.77
CA ALA A 35 2.96 20.41 -15.37
C ALA A 35 1.53 20.00 -14.97
N ARG A 36 0.53 20.76 -15.42
CA ARG A 36 -0.89 20.48 -15.20
C ARG A 36 -1.34 19.19 -15.90
N VAL A 37 -0.94 18.99 -17.16
CA VAL A 37 -1.19 17.75 -17.91
C VAL A 37 -0.63 16.55 -17.14
N GLN A 38 0.61 16.64 -16.66
CA GLN A 38 1.26 15.58 -15.88
C GLN A 38 0.52 15.30 -14.57
N GLN A 39 0.05 16.34 -13.87
CA GLN A 39 -0.75 16.16 -12.65
C GLN A 39 -2.07 15.45 -12.92
N LEU A 40 -2.77 15.83 -14.00
CA LEU A 40 -4.03 15.19 -14.39
C LEU A 40 -3.80 13.74 -14.84
N ALA A 41 -2.78 13.49 -15.65
CA ALA A 41 -2.44 12.15 -16.13
C ALA A 41 -2.03 11.18 -15.01
N LYS A 42 -1.49 11.68 -13.88
CA LYS A 42 -1.21 10.87 -12.69
C LYS A 42 -2.46 10.53 -11.87
N LYS A 43 -3.52 11.34 -11.95
CA LYS A 43 -4.80 11.08 -11.25
C LYS A 43 -5.71 10.14 -12.05
N LEU A 44 -5.49 10.05 -13.35
CA LEU A 44 -6.24 9.21 -14.27
C LEU A 44 -5.55 7.85 -14.46
N ARG A 45 -6.32 6.79 -14.35
CA ARG A 45 -5.95 5.41 -14.66
C ARG A 45 -6.11 5.18 -16.16
N CYS A 46 -5.17 4.44 -16.75
CA CYS A 46 -5.38 3.97 -18.12
C CYS A 46 -6.56 2.99 -18.16
N ALA A 47 -7.56 3.27 -19.00
CA ALA A 47 -8.84 2.55 -19.01
C ALA A 47 -8.69 1.05 -19.31
N VAL A 48 -7.68 0.69 -20.10
CA VAL A 48 -7.43 -0.70 -20.55
C VAL A 48 -6.20 -1.34 -19.90
N CYS A 49 -5.45 -0.59 -19.09
CA CYS A 49 -4.21 -1.07 -18.50
C CYS A 49 -4.45 -1.68 -17.12
N GLN A 50 -3.52 -2.54 -16.68
CA GLN A 50 -3.56 -3.16 -15.35
C GLN A 50 -3.14 -2.17 -14.25
N GLY A 51 -4.06 -1.28 -13.86
CA GLY A 51 -3.91 -0.46 -12.65
C GLY A 51 -2.87 0.66 -12.70
N LEU A 52 -2.28 0.93 -13.86
CA LEU A 52 -1.30 2.01 -14.04
C LEU A 52 -1.98 3.34 -14.40
N SER A 53 -1.34 4.45 -14.02
CA SER A 53 -1.76 5.80 -14.42
C SER A 53 -1.57 6.02 -15.92
N VAL A 54 -2.26 7.03 -16.46
CA VAL A 54 -2.07 7.50 -17.84
C VAL A 54 -0.66 8.05 -18.04
N ALA A 55 -0.07 8.66 -17.00
CA ALA A 55 1.30 9.17 -17.04
C ALA A 55 2.37 8.08 -17.10
N ASP A 56 2.16 6.95 -16.40
CA ASP A 56 3.20 5.92 -16.20
C ASP A 56 3.08 4.73 -17.17
N SER A 57 1.90 4.52 -17.77
CA SER A 57 1.68 3.37 -18.65
C SER A 57 2.33 3.58 -20.03
N PRO A 58 3.16 2.64 -20.53
CA PRO A 58 3.78 2.74 -21.84
C PRO A 58 2.84 2.35 -23.00
N SER A 59 1.55 2.09 -22.74
CA SER A 59 0.61 1.62 -23.76
C SER A 59 0.23 2.70 -24.78
N SER A 60 -0.20 2.29 -25.98
CA SER A 60 -0.75 3.21 -26.98
C SER A 60 -2.02 3.92 -26.49
N MET A 61 -2.84 3.24 -25.69
CA MET A 61 -4.05 3.83 -25.11
C MET A 61 -3.75 4.92 -24.09
N ALA A 62 -2.74 4.73 -23.23
CA ALA A 62 -2.32 5.77 -22.30
C ALA A 62 -1.82 7.02 -23.03
N ARG A 63 -1.08 6.85 -24.13
CA ARG A 63 -0.65 7.99 -24.97
C ARG A 63 -1.83 8.73 -25.58
N ALA A 64 -2.80 8.02 -26.15
CA ALA A 64 -4.00 8.64 -26.70
C ALA A 64 -4.81 9.40 -25.63
N GLN A 65 -4.89 8.88 -24.40
CA GLN A 65 -5.52 9.57 -23.28
C GLN A 65 -4.71 10.80 -22.85
N LEU A 66 -3.38 10.70 -22.80
CA LEU A 66 -2.48 11.82 -22.48
C LEU A 66 -2.60 12.95 -23.51
N ASP A 67 -2.62 12.61 -24.80
CA ASP A 67 -2.84 13.57 -25.88
C ASP A 67 -4.21 14.25 -25.75
N LYS A 68 -5.25 13.51 -25.35
CA LYS A 68 -6.56 14.10 -25.09
C LYS A 68 -6.55 15.02 -23.86
N VAL A 69 -5.82 14.68 -22.80
CA VAL A 69 -5.64 15.59 -21.65
C VAL A 69 -4.95 16.87 -22.09
N ARG A 70 -3.89 16.78 -22.92
CA ARG A 70 -3.20 17.95 -23.48
C ARG A 70 -4.13 18.84 -24.28
N GLU A 71 -4.91 18.27 -25.19
CA GLU A 71 -5.89 18.99 -26.01
C GLU A 71 -6.85 19.79 -25.12
N LEU A 72 -7.42 19.15 -24.08
CA LEU A 72 -8.37 19.82 -23.20
C LEU A 72 -7.70 20.90 -22.33
N VAL A 73 -6.44 20.71 -21.93
CA VAL A 73 -5.67 21.74 -21.22
C VAL A 73 -5.36 22.93 -22.13
N SER A 74 -4.98 22.69 -23.40
CA SER A 74 -4.78 23.76 -24.38
C SER A 74 -6.07 24.50 -24.72
N ASP A 75 -7.21 23.80 -24.70
CA ASP A 75 -8.54 24.39 -24.86
C ASP A 75 -9.00 25.23 -23.65
N GLY A 76 -8.18 25.32 -22.60
CA GLY A 76 -8.46 26.12 -21.41
C GLY A 76 -9.50 25.50 -20.47
N LYS A 77 -9.81 24.21 -20.62
CA LYS A 77 -10.72 23.50 -19.70
C LYS A 77 -10.14 23.43 -18.31
N THR A 78 -11.00 23.45 -17.29
CA THR A 78 -10.65 23.29 -15.87
C THR A 78 -10.35 21.84 -15.51
N ASP A 79 -9.68 21.59 -14.37
CA ASP A 79 -9.31 20.23 -13.95
C ASP A 79 -10.55 19.36 -13.76
N THR A 80 -11.60 19.92 -13.18
CA THR A 80 -12.88 19.25 -12.95
C THR A 80 -13.55 18.87 -14.27
N GLU A 81 -13.62 19.78 -15.24
CA GLU A 81 -14.19 19.48 -16.57
C GLU A 81 -13.42 18.38 -17.30
N ILE A 82 -12.08 18.38 -17.19
CA ILE A 82 -11.24 17.33 -17.79
C ILE A 82 -11.52 16.00 -17.12
N VAL A 83 -11.50 15.95 -15.79
CA VAL A 83 -11.81 14.74 -15.03
C VAL A 83 -13.21 14.22 -15.36
N ASP A 84 -14.21 15.09 -15.37
CA ASP A 84 -15.59 14.73 -15.67
C ASP A 84 -15.75 14.22 -17.11
N TYR A 85 -14.98 14.75 -18.07
CA TYR A 85 -14.93 14.19 -19.44
C TYR A 85 -14.49 12.72 -19.44
N PHE A 86 -13.45 12.38 -18.68
CA PHE A 86 -12.97 11.00 -18.59
C PHE A 86 -13.94 10.11 -17.79
N VAL A 87 -14.52 10.62 -16.70
CA VAL A 87 -15.50 9.89 -15.89
C VAL A 87 -16.78 9.61 -16.69
N ALA A 88 -17.27 10.57 -17.47
CA ALA A 88 -18.44 10.38 -18.31
C ALA A 88 -18.25 9.26 -19.36
N ARG A 89 -17.00 9.02 -19.79
CA ARG A 89 -16.68 8.06 -20.84
C ARG A 89 -16.21 6.69 -20.34
N TYR A 90 -15.51 6.66 -19.20
CA TYR A 90 -14.88 5.45 -18.65
C TYR A 90 -15.41 5.07 -17.26
N GLY A 91 -16.31 5.87 -16.70
CA GLY A 91 -16.82 5.72 -15.34
C GLY A 91 -15.84 6.24 -14.28
N GLU A 92 -16.28 6.21 -13.03
CA GLU A 92 -15.50 6.73 -11.90
C GLU A 92 -14.23 5.92 -11.60
N TRP A 93 -14.19 4.67 -12.06
CA TRP A 93 -13.03 3.78 -11.99
C TRP A 93 -11.81 4.26 -12.78
N VAL A 94 -11.98 5.26 -13.66
CA VAL A 94 -10.86 5.93 -14.32
C VAL A 94 -10.06 6.80 -13.35
N LEU A 95 -10.62 7.18 -12.21
CA LEU A 95 -9.89 7.92 -11.18
C LEU A 95 -9.09 6.93 -10.33
N LEU A 96 -7.80 7.19 -10.17
CA LEU A 96 -6.95 6.41 -9.27
C LEU A 96 -7.36 6.60 -7.80
N GLU A 97 -7.93 7.76 -7.48
CA GLU A 97 -8.44 8.10 -6.17
C GLU A 97 -9.94 8.42 -6.28
N PRO A 98 -10.82 7.71 -5.55
CA PRO A 98 -12.24 7.96 -5.60
C PRO A 98 -12.57 9.33 -5.02
N ARG A 99 -13.47 10.06 -5.69
CA ARG A 99 -13.94 11.37 -5.21
C ARG A 99 -14.63 11.19 -3.86
N ALA A 100 -14.40 12.07 -2.90
CA ALA A 100 -15.01 12.00 -1.57
C ALA A 100 -16.48 12.48 -1.60
N GLU A 101 -17.30 11.87 -2.46
CA GLU A 101 -18.68 12.23 -2.73
C GLU A 101 -19.59 11.00 -2.63
N GLY A 102 -20.84 11.21 -2.21
CA GLY A 102 -21.86 10.15 -2.16
C GLY A 102 -21.45 8.94 -1.33
N PHE A 103 -21.43 7.75 -1.95
CA PHE A 103 -21.10 6.49 -1.28
C PHE A 103 -19.60 6.34 -0.97
N ASN A 104 -18.71 6.98 -1.74
CA ASN A 104 -17.27 6.86 -1.53
C ASN A 104 -16.82 7.40 -0.17
N TRP A 105 -17.58 8.33 0.42
CA TRP A 105 -17.38 8.81 1.79
C TRP A 105 -17.21 7.70 2.81
N PHE A 106 -17.90 6.55 2.66
CA PHE A 106 -17.78 5.44 3.59
C PHE A 106 -16.36 4.84 3.61
N VAL A 107 -15.68 4.79 2.47
CA VAL A 107 -14.29 4.31 2.37
C VAL A 107 -13.35 5.23 3.15
N TRP A 108 -13.60 6.53 3.12
CA TRP A 108 -12.83 7.53 3.87
C TRP A 108 -13.18 7.53 5.36
N LEU A 109 -14.44 7.33 5.71
CA LEU A 109 -14.91 7.31 7.09
C LEU A 109 -14.54 6.05 7.86
N GLY A 110 -14.57 4.88 7.20
CA GLY A 110 -14.36 3.59 7.84
C GLY A 110 -13.10 3.57 8.72
N PRO A 111 -11.92 3.95 8.20
CA PRO A 111 -10.70 4.04 8.99
C PRO A 111 -10.80 4.99 10.18
N VAL A 112 -11.38 6.18 9.99
CA VAL A 112 -11.55 7.19 11.05
C VAL A 112 -12.48 6.67 12.15
N ALA A 113 -13.61 6.10 11.77
CA ALA A 113 -14.59 5.55 12.70
C ALA A 113 -14.02 4.38 13.51
N LEU A 114 -13.19 3.52 12.89
CA LEU A 114 -12.53 2.41 13.56
C LEU A 114 -11.56 2.93 14.64
N VAL A 115 -10.72 3.91 14.29
CA VAL A 115 -9.78 4.53 15.25
C VAL A 115 -10.53 5.18 16.41
N LEU A 116 -11.56 5.97 16.13
CA LEU A 116 -12.36 6.63 17.16
C LEU A 116 -13.11 5.63 18.05
N GLY A 117 -13.70 4.59 17.45
CA GLY A 117 -14.39 3.53 18.18
C GLY A 117 -13.43 2.74 19.07
N GLY A 118 -12.24 2.39 18.57
CA GLY A 118 -11.20 1.72 19.34
C GLY A 118 -10.71 2.58 20.51
N LEU A 119 -10.45 3.86 20.26
CA LEU A 119 -10.04 4.79 21.32
C LEU A 119 -11.13 4.94 22.39
N PHE A 120 -12.40 5.05 21.98
CA PHE A 120 -13.53 5.12 22.90
C PHE A 120 -13.62 3.89 23.80
N VAL A 121 -13.47 2.68 23.25
CA VAL A 121 -13.47 1.43 24.04
C VAL A 121 -12.31 1.41 25.03
N ILE A 122 -11.10 1.78 24.61
CA ILE A 122 -9.91 1.83 25.47
C ILE A 122 -10.12 2.81 26.62
N LEU A 123 -10.59 4.04 26.33
CA LEU A 123 -10.86 5.05 27.34
C LEU A 123 -11.92 4.58 28.34
N LYS A 124 -12.93 3.84 27.89
CA LYS A 124 -13.95 3.28 28.80
C LYS A 124 -13.44 2.12 29.65
N GLN A 125 -12.47 1.35 29.18
CA GLN A 125 -11.84 0.25 29.92
C GLN A 125 -10.70 0.71 30.84
N ARG A 126 -10.24 1.95 30.72
CA ARG A 126 -9.28 2.55 31.66
C ARG A 126 -9.98 2.79 32.99
N GLN A 127 -9.98 1.76 33.85
CA GLN A 127 -10.15 1.96 35.28
C GLN A 127 -8.99 2.86 35.75
N PRO A 128 -9.23 3.93 36.51
CA PRO A 128 -8.14 4.64 37.16
C PRO A 128 -7.40 3.60 38.03
N LEU A 129 -6.10 3.42 37.80
CA LEU A 129 -5.29 2.73 38.81
C LEU A 129 -5.49 3.51 40.11
N PRO A 130 -5.77 2.85 41.24
CA PRO A 130 -5.91 3.53 42.50
C PRO A 130 -4.63 4.33 42.78
N GLU A 131 -4.77 5.66 42.69
CA GLU A 131 -3.79 6.67 43.10
C GLU A 131 -3.67 6.58 44.63
N GLY A 132 -2.94 5.56 45.10
CA GLY A 132 -2.98 5.18 46.50
C GLY A 132 -2.10 3.99 46.87
N ALA A 133 -1.13 3.63 46.04
CA ALA A 133 0.07 2.95 46.54
C ALA A 133 1.17 4.01 46.60
N ALA A 134 1.16 4.79 47.69
CA ALA A 134 2.37 5.45 48.15
C ALA A 134 3.51 4.42 48.13
N PRO A 135 4.76 4.83 47.82
CA PRO A 135 5.88 3.90 47.86
C PRO A 135 5.90 3.29 49.26
N ALA A 136 5.54 2.00 49.34
CA ALA A 136 5.81 1.23 50.53
C ALA A 136 7.32 1.29 50.67
N GLU A 137 7.76 2.08 51.66
CA GLU A 137 9.06 2.01 52.30
C GLU A 137 9.60 0.60 52.12
N ALA A 138 10.73 0.50 51.43
CA ALA A 138 11.37 -0.76 51.12
C ALA A 138 11.57 -1.57 52.41
N ALA A 139 10.66 -2.49 52.68
CA ALA A 139 10.84 -3.50 53.70
C ALA A 139 12.10 -4.30 53.33
N PRO A 140 12.99 -4.61 54.29
CA PRO A 140 14.22 -5.33 53.99
C PRO A 140 13.92 -6.65 53.28
N VAL A 141 14.44 -6.81 52.06
CA VAL A 141 14.42 -8.07 51.33
C VAL A 141 15.18 -9.11 52.17
N PRO A 142 14.57 -10.22 52.61
CA PRO A 142 15.32 -11.27 53.29
C PRO A 142 16.28 -11.92 52.29
N SER A 143 17.58 -11.92 52.64
CA SER A 143 18.66 -12.58 51.91
C SER A 143 18.36 -14.06 51.63
N PRO A 144 18.81 -14.61 50.48
CA PRO A 144 18.49 -15.96 50.02
C PRO A 144 19.28 -17.08 50.73
N SER A 145 19.76 -16.87 51.95
CA SER A 145 20.77 -17.73 52.58
C SER A 145 20.23 -18.92 53.37
N THR A 146 19.00 -19.37 53.15
CA THR A 146 18.51 -20.65 53.70
C THR A 146 17.50 -21.27 52.74
N PRO A 147 17.80 -22.40 52.08
CA PRO A 147 16.79 -23.07 51.27
C PRO A 147 15.76 -23.70 52.22
N ALA A 148 14.54 -23.16 52.20
CA ALA A 148 13.38 -23.90 52.65
C ALA A 148 13.18 -25.10 51.71
N PRO A 149 12.63 -26.25 52.18
CA PRO A 149 12.39 -27.40 51.33
C PRO A 149 11.49 -26.95 50.17
N SER A 150 12.05 -27.01 48.97
CA SER A 150 11.33 -26.70 47.76
C SER A 150 10.35 -27.84 47.48
N THR A 151 9.24 -27.56 46.80
CA THR A 151 8.28 -28.60 46.38
C THR A 151 8.93 -29.70 45.54
N ASP A 152 10.07 -29.38 44.93
CA ASP A 152 10.96 -30.29 44.19
C ASP A 152 11.49 -31.43 45.07
N ASP A 153 11.79 -31.14 46.34
CA ASP A 153 12.32 -32.11 47.31
C ASP A 153 11.25 -33.14 47.73
N ALA A 154 9.97 -32.88 47.47
CA ALA A 154 8.86 -33.81 47.75
C ALA A 154 8.51 -34.73 46.57
N ASP A 155 9.09 -34.52 45.38
CA ASP A 155 8.80 -35.32 44.19
C ASP A 155 9.66 -36.61 44.17
N PRO A 156 9.05 -37.82 44.25
CA PRO A 156 9.78 -39.07 44.25
C PRO A 156 10.55 -39.36 42.95
N TYR A 157 10.14 -38.78 41.82
CA TYR A 157 10.87 -38.91 40.54
C TYR A 157 12.17 -38.12 40.57
N LEU A 158 12.13 -36.88 41.06
CA LEU A 158 13.31 -36.01 41.11
C LEU A 158 14.33 -36.47 42.14
N GLN A 159 13.88 -37.06 43.25
CA GLN A 159 14.78 -37.74 44.19
C GLN A 159 15.47 -38.98 43.57
N ALA A 160 14.80 -39.71 42.67
CA ALA A 160 15.41 -40.83 41.97
C ALA A 160 16.48 -40.34 40.98
N VAL A 161 16.22 -39.26 40.26
CA VAL A 161 17.20 -38.63 39.34
C VAL A 161 18.42 -38.12 40.11
N ARG A 162 18.22 -37.45 41.25
CA ARG A 162 19.33 -36.92 42.06
C ARG A 162 20.24 -38.04 42.59
N ARG A 163 19.65 -39.17 43.03
CA ARG A 163 20.43 -40.35 43.45
C ARG A 163 21.26 -40.98 42.33
N GLU A 164 20.80 -40.90 41.08
CA GLU A 164 21.57 -41.40 39.94
C GLU A 164 22.71 -40.44 39.56
N LEU A 165 22.52 -39.14 39.74
CA LEU A 165 23.56 -38.12 39.52
C LEU A 165 24.66 -38.14 40.59
N GLU A 166 24.33 -38.55 41.82
CA GLU A 166 25.27 -38.63 42.95
C GLU A 166 26.05 -39.96 43.03
N ARG A 167 25.79 -40.91 42.12
CA ARG A 167 26.51 -42.18 42.00
C ARG A 167 27.66 -42.06 41.01
#